data_AF-A0A8C9VSM8-F1
#
_entry.id   AF-A0A8C9VSM8-F1
#
_cell.length_a   1.000
_cell.length_b   1.000
_cell.length_c   1.000
_cell.angle_alpha   90.00
_cell.angle_beta   90.00
_cell.angle_gamma   90.00
#
_symmetry.space_group_name_H-M   'P 1'
#
loop_
_entity.id
_entity.type
_entity.pdbx_description
1 polymer ?
#
loop_
_entity_poly.entity_id
_entity_poly.type
_entity_poly.pdbx_seq_one_letter_code
_entity_poly.pdbx_strand_id
1 'polypeptide(L)'
;MMAVSVFPGVRLLTIGDANGEIQRHSEQQPLRLEVKSTPDAALLTEETCVFKCSVSRETECSRVGKQSFIITLGCNSVLLQFSSPADFNSFYNVLKNSRSHNAQRSVFSDRTEESSAVQYFQFYGYLSQQQNMMQDYVRTGTYQRAILQNHTDFKDKVVLDVGCGSGILSFFAAQAGARKVYAVEASTMAQHAEVLVNSNRLADRVVVIPGKVEEVTLPEQVDIIISEPMGYMLFNERMLESYLHAKKFLKPSGNLFPTIGDVHLAPFTDEQLYMEQFTKANFWYQPSFHGVDLSALRGAAVDEYFRQPIVDTFDIRILMAKSVKYTVNFLEAKEGDLHRIEIPFKFHMMHSGLVHGLAFWFDVAFIGSVMTVWLSTAPTEPLTHWYQVRCLLQSPLFTKAGDTLSGTALLIANKRQSYDISVVAQVDQTGSKSSNLLDLKNPFFRYTGASPAPPPGSHYTSPSENMWNTGGGYSLNQGMGVSGVPTAYDLSTVIASGSSVSHNNLIPLGTDRQVSQTCVGARAHTHPHTPHTMNTGIVNHTHSRMGSIMSTGIVQGTSAGQSGPSSSSPHYPVNSQFTMGGPAISMASPLAIPSNTMHYGS
;
A
#
# COMPACT_ATOMS: atom_id res chain seq x y z
N MET A 1 27.93 41.20 8.51
CA MET A 1 29.29 40.60 8.63
C MET A 1 29.12 39.09 8.68
N MET A 2 30.01 38.30 8.08
CA MET A 2 30.02 36.84 8.32
C MET A 2 30.58 36.58 9.72
N ALA A 3 29.93 35.72 10.50
CA ALA A 3 30.49 35.29 11.78
C ALA A 3 31.46 34.12 11.53
N VAL A 4 32.72 34.34 11.88
CA VAL A 4 33.79 33.34 11.79
C VAL A 4 34.05 32.78 13.18
N SER A 5 33.79 31.48 13.36
CA SER A 5 34.18 30.74 14.56
C SER A 5 35.40 29.88 14.26
N VAL A 6 36.29 29.72 15.23
CA VAL A 6 37.60 29.08 15.02
C VAL A 6 37.83 28.04 16.11
N PHE A 7 38.09 26.80 15.71
CA PHE A 7 38.23 25.65 16.59
C PHE A 7 39.65 25.09 16.47
N PRO A 8 40.52 25.28 17.48
CA PRO A 8 41.86 24.70 17.50
C PRO A 8 41.81 23.22 17.90
N GLY A 9 42.80 22.44 17.45
CA GLY A 9 42.94 21.05 17.88
C GLY A 9 41.87 20.12 17.32
N VAL A 10 41.34 20.41 16.12
CA VAL A 10 40.48 19.47 15.39
C VAL A 10 41.38 18.48 14.64
N ARG A 11 41.07 17.18 14.74
CA ARG A 11 41.67 16.15 13.89
C ARG A 11 40.69 15.76 12.80
N LEU A 12 41.19 15.53 11.59
CA LEU A 12 40.40 15.09 10.46
C LEU A 12 40.73 13.63 10.14
N LEU A 13 39.70 12.82 9.95
CA LEU A 13 39.80 11.39 9.68
C LEU A 13 38.95 11.06 8.45
N THR A 14 39.62 10.86 7.31
CA THR A 14 38.95 10.45 6.07
C THR A 14 38.54 8.98 6.16
N ILE A 15 37.31 8.68 5.75
CA ILE A 15 36.77 7.33 5.59
C ILE A 15 36.50 7.19 4.09
N GLY A 16 37.46 6.56 3.39
CA GLY A 16 37.36 6.26 1.95
C GLY A 16 36.84 4.83 1.75
N ASP A 17 35.97 4.65 0.76
CA ASP A 17 35.32 3.36 0.53
C ASP A 17 36.23 2.39 -0.25
N ALA A 18 37.11 1.72 0.50
CA ALA A 18 37.87 0.56 0.04
C ALA A 18 37.98 -0.46 1.19
N ASN A 19 37.22 -1.55 1.08
CA ASN A 19 37.19 -2.70 2.00
C ASN A 19 36.63 -2.44 3.41
N GLY A 20 36.03 -1.28 3.68
CA GLY A 20 35.37 -0.98 4.97
C GLY A 20 36.30 -0.77 6.18
N GLU A 21 37.62 -0.80 5.99
CA GLU A 21 38.57 -0.43 7.05
C GLU A 21 38.71 1.09 7.16
N ILE A 22 38.65 1.61 8.38
CA ILE A 22 38.94 3.03 8.65
C ILE A 22 40.45 3.24 8.45
N GLN A 23 40.84 3.75 7.29
CA GLN A 23 42.22 4.16 7.02
C GLN A 23 42.62 5.34 7.92
N ARG A 24 43.14 4.99 9.10
CA ARG A 24 43.81 5.94 9.99
C ARG A 24 45.10 6.39 9.31
N HIS A 25 45.05 7.51 8.59
CA HIS A 25 46.25 8.28 8.30
C HIS A 25 46.90 8.70 9.62
N SER A 26 47.92 7.94 10.03
CA SER A 26 48.87 8.36 11.05
C SER A 26 49.48 9.70 10.62
N GLU A 27 49.72 10.58 11.59
CA GLU A 27 50.38 11.89 11.39
C GLU A 27 49.55 12.98 10.69
N GLN A 28 48.26 13.12 11.02
CA GLN A 28 47.63 14.45 10.97
C GLN A 28 47.84 15.22 12.27
N GLN A 29 48.51 16.37 12.18
CA GLN A 29 48.69 17.31 13.29
C GLN A 29 47.34 17.93 13.71
N PRO A 30 47.19 18.40 14.97
CA PRO A 30 46.00 19.14 15.40
C PRO A 30 45.76 20.39 14.54
N LEU A 31 44.70 20.37 13.72
CA LEU A 31 44.36 21.43 12.78
C LEU A 31 43.59 22.57 13.46
N ARG A 32 43.60 23.74 12.81
CA ARG A 32 42.79 24.91 13.16
C ARG A 32 41.66 25.07 12.13
N LEU A 33 40.45 24.72 12.55
CA LEU A 33 39.25 24.73 11.71
C LEU A 33 38.54 26.09 11.82
N GLU A 34 38.44 26.81 10.70
CA GLU A 34 37.55 27.97 10.56
C GLU A 34 36.16 27.52 10.09
N VAL A 35 35.13 28.08 10.73
CA VAL A 35 33.72 27.94 10.36
C VAL A 35 33.20 29.31 10.00
N LYS A 36 33.00 29.54 8.70
CA LYS A 36 32.48 30.80 8.15
C LYS A 36 30.99 30.62 7.89
N SER A 37 30.18 31.13 8.82
CA SER A 37 28.73 31.01 8.75
C SER A 37 28.12 32.04 7.79
N THR A 38 27.22 31.55 6.93
CA THR A 38 26.31 32.32 6.09
C THR A 38 24.87 31.92 6.46
N PRO A 39 23.81 32.61 5.96
CA PRO A 39 22.43 32.28 6.32
C PRO A 39 22.02 30.84 5.95
N ASP A 40 22.52 30.33 4.81
CA ASP A 40 22.05 29.07 4.21
C ASP A 40 23.08 27.91 4.32
N ALA A 41 24.34 28.23 4.59
CA ALA A 41 25.43 27.24 4.69
C ALA A 41 26.57 27.68 5.63
N ALA A 42 27.24 26.69 6.21
CA ALA A 42 28.49 26.87 6.94
C ALA A 42 29.67 26.41 6.08
N LEU A 43 30.56 27.32 5.70
CA LEU A 43 31.80 26.98 5.00
C LEU A 43 32.86 26.57 6.04
N LEU A 44 33.28 25.30 5.98
CA LEU A 44 34.41 24.78 6.73
C LEU A 44 35.70 25.02 5.93
N THR A 45 36.75 25.50 6.56
CA THR A 45 38.06 25.74 5.92
C THR A 45 39.19 25.61 6.93
N GLU A 46 40.31 25.02 6.52
CA GLU A 46 41.56 24.93 7.26
C GLU A 46 42.53 26.05 6.83
N GLU A 47 43.36 26.59 7.74
CA GLU A 47 44.31 27.68 7.40
C GLU A 47 45.33 27.27 6.31
N THR A 48 45.78 26.02 6.31
CA THR A 48 46.64 25.42 5.27
C THR A 48 45.88 24.95 4.02
N CYS A 49 44.55 25.14 3.98
CA CYS A 49 43.67 24.89 2.83
C CYS A 49 43.69 23.45 2.26
N VAL A 50 44.00 22.43 3.08
CA VAL A 50 43.93 21.02 2.66
C VAL A 50 42.47 20.54 2.68
N PHE A 51 41.70 20.89 3.72
CA PHE A 51 40.25 20.64 3.77
C PHE A 51 39.40 21.90 3.62
N LYS A 52 38.40 21.83 2.73
CA LYS A 52 37.36 22.84 2.54
C LYS A 52 36.06 22.20 2.05
N CYS A 53 34.95 22.41 2.75
CA CYS A 53 33.62 21.98 2.30
C CYS A 53 32.53 22.97 2.73
N SER A 54 31.42 23.00 1.99
CA SER A 54 30.21 23.69 2.38
C SER A 54 29.25 22.71 3.05
N VAL A 55 28.76 23.02 4.25
CA VAL A 55 27.75 22.23 4.96
C VAL A 55 26.43 23.00 4.90
N SER A 56 25.48 22.48 4.12
CA SER A 56 24.14 23.03 3.93
C SER A 56 23.09 22.21 4.71
N ARG A 57 21.79 22.32 4.36
CA ARG A 57 20.76 21.44 4.93
C ARG A 57 20.81 20.04 4.32
N GLU A 58 21.13 19.97 3.04
CA GLU A 58 21.18 18.80 2.16
C GLU A 58 22.46 17.96 2.37
N THR A 59 23.48 18.52 3.02
CA THR A 59 24.71 17.80 3.37
C THR A 59 24.42 16.73 4.43
N GLU A 60 24.57 15.47 4.06
CA GLU A 60 24.54 14.35 5.00
C GLU A 60 25.62 14.51 6.06
N CYS A 61 25.21 14.71 7.31
CA CYS A 61 26.12 14.89 8.42
C CYS A 61 25.47 14.51 9.76
N SER A 62 26.27 14.01 10.70
CA SER A 62 25.76 13.49 11.98
C SER A 62 26.76 13.63 13.13
N ARG A 63 26.22 13.63 14.36
CA ARG A 63 27.00 13.63 15.60
C ARG A 63 27.47 12.21 15.92
N VAL A 64 28.78 12.04 16.09
CA VAL A 64 29.41 10.78 16.50
C VAL A 64 29.90 10.92 17.95
N GLY A 65 29.16 10.32 18.88
CA GLY A 65 29.49 10.32 20.31
C GLY A 65 29.42 11.70 20.98
N LYS A 66 30.47 12.07 21.72
CA LYS A 66 30.54 13.31 22.53
C LYS A 66 31.50 14.38 22.00
N GLN A 67 32.34 14.06 21.02
CA GLN A 67 33.45 14.91 20.55
C GLN A 67 33.69 14.83 19.04
N SER A 68 32.81 14.20 18.26
CA SER A 68 33.06 13.98 16.83
C SER A 68 31.83 14.24 15.96
N PHE A 69 32.07 14.63 14.72
CA PHE A 69 31.06 14.97 13.72
C PHE A 69 31.46 14.37 12.37
N ILE A 70 30.57 13.61 11.74
CA ILE A 70 30.81 13.04 10.42
C ILE A 70 30.07 13.86 9.35
N ILE A 71 30.69 14.04 8.20
CA ILE A 71 30.16 14.74 7.03
C ILE A 71 30.41 13.85 5.81
N THR A 72 29.37 13.53 5.03
CA THR A 72 29.48 12.77 3.79
C THR A 72 29.37 13.71 2.59
N LEU A 73 30.30 13.58 1.65
CA LEU A 73 30.46 14.43 0.47
C LEU A 73 30.61 13.53 -0.77
N GLY A 74 29.47 13.11 -1.33
CA GLY A 74 29.44 12.05 -2.34
C GLY A 74 29.89 10.72 -1.75
N CYS A 75 30.85 10.04 -2.39
CA CYS A 75 31.35 8.73 -1.97
C CYS A 75 32.41 8.77 -0.84
N ASN A 76 32.70 9.94 -0.27
CA ASN A 76 33.70 10.11 0.79
C ASN A 76 33.06 10.65 2.07
N SER A 77 33.33 10.02 3.22
CA SER A 77 32.96 10.55 4.53
C SER A 77 34.19 11.09 5.28
N VAL A 78 34.01 12.19 5.99
CA VAL A 78 35.05 12.85 6.78
C VAL A 78 34.58 13.00 8.21
N LEU A 79 35.31 12.42 9.15
CA LEU A 79 35.06 12.49 10.58
C LEU A 79 35.97 13.57 11.22
N LEU A 80 35.36 14.65 11.70
CA LEU A 80 36.01 15.68 12.49
C LEU A 80 35.99 15.27 13.96
N GLN A 81 37.14 15.27 14.63
CA GLN A 81 37.28 14.98 16.06
C GLN A 81 37.83 16.22 16.81
N PHE A 82 37.10 16.70 17.82
CA PHE A 82 37.40 17.91 18.57
C PHE A 82 38.13 17.60 19.88
N SER A 83 39.14 18.41 20.21
CA SER A 83 39.96 18.22 21.43
C SER A 83 39.15 18.28 22.73
N SER A 84 38.06 19.06 22.81
CA SER A 84 37.14 19.04 23.96
C SER A 84 35.66 18.86 23.56
N PRO A 85 34.80 18.37 24.49
CA PRO A 85 33.35 18.37 24.31
C PRO A 85 32.74 19.78 24.25
N ALA A 86 33.40 20.79 24.81
CA ALA A 86 32.93 22.18 24.78
C ALA A 86 33.09 22.79 23.38
N ASP A 87 34.23 22.53 22.73
CA ASP A 87 34.48 22.92 21.33
C ASP A 87 33.48 22.21 20.40
N PHE A 88 33.30 20.89 20.57
CA PHE A 88 32.32 20.12 19.81
C PHE A 88 30.90 20.68 19.96
N ASN A 89 30.44 20.94 21.19
CA ASN A 89 29.09 21.47 21.40
C ASN A 89 28.94 22.90 20.82
N SER A 90 30.00 23.72 20.88
CA SER A 90 30.00 25.07 20.30
C SER A 90 29.96 25.01 18.77
N PHE A 91 30.78 24.16 18.14
CA PHE A 91 30.74 23.87 16.71
C PHE A 91 29.36 23.35 16.26
N TYR A 92 28.81 22.39 17.00
CA TYR A 92 27.49 21.80 16.72
C TYR A 92 26.38 22.85 16.84
N ASN A 93 26.47 23.78 17.78
CA ASN A 93 25.53 24.90 17.90
C ASN A 93 25.69 25.92 16.75
N VAL A 94 26.92 26.20 16.28
CA VAL A 94 27.12 27.05 15.08
C VAL A 94 26.50 26.40 13.85
N LEU A 95 26.78 25.11 13.59
CA LEU A 95 26.14 24.37 12.49
C LEU A 95 24.61 24.32 12.64
N LYS A 96 24.10 24.05 13.84
CA LYS A 96 22.66 24.01 14.10
C LYS A 96 22.01 25.35 13.79
N ASN A 97 22.60 26.46 14.26
CA ASN A 97 22.08 27.80 14.03
C ASN A 97 22.14 28.20 12.55
N SER A 98 23.23 27.86 11.83
CA SER A 98 23.34 28.04 10.37
C SER A 98 22.33 27.19 9.58
N ARG A 99 21.91 26.02 10.09
CA ARG A 99 20.84 25.22 9.46
C ARG A 99 19.43 25.66 9.90
N SER A 100 19.27 26.30 11.06
CA SER A 100 17.96 26.61 11.66
C SER A 100 17.45 28.03 11.47
N HIS A 101 18.26 29.00 11.02
CA HIS A 101 17.79 30.37 10.85
C HIS A 101 16.94 30.57 9.58
N ASN A 102 15.65 30.89 9.80
CA ASN A 102 14.79 31.67 8.91
C ASN A 102 14.80 31.37 7.39
N ALA A 103 14.79 30.09 7.01
CA ALA A 103 13.94 29.73 5.87
C ALA A 103 12.50 30.17 6.19
N GLN A 104 11.80 30.79 5.24
CA GLN A 104 10.35 30.98 5.40
C GLN A 104 9.72 29.60 5.58
N ARG A 105 8.93 29.41 6.64
CA ARG A 105 8.17 28.16 6.78
C ARG A 105 7.14 28.11 5.68
N SER A 106 7.21 27.07 4.87
CA SER A 106 6.18 26.74 3.90
C SER A 106 4.96 26.18 4.62
N VAL A 107 3.79 26.30 4.00
CA VAL A 107 2.54 25.76 4.56
C VAL A 107 2.66 24.25 4.78
N PHE A 108 3.36 23.54 3.89
CA PHE A 108 3.77 22.14 4.06
C PHE A 108 4.54 21.90 5.38
N SER A 109 5.54 22.73 5.67
CA SER A 109 6.42 22.56 6.85
C SER A 109 5.76 22.90 8.19
N ASP A 110 4.72 23.74 8.21
CA ASP A 110 3.92 23.98 9.41
C ASP A 110 2.84 22.92 9.63
N ARG A 111 2.31 22.30 8.55
CA ARG A 111 1.26 21.26 8.63
C ARG A 111 1.75 19.81 8.75
N THR A 112 3.06 19.59 8.62
CA THR A 112 3.68 18.25 8.53
C THR A 112 4.88 18.09 9.48
N GLU A 113 5.00 16.92 10.13
CA GLU A 113 6.20 16.55 10.90
C GLU A 113 7.37 16.14 9.98
N GLU A 114 8.56 16.67 10.25
CA GLU A 114 9.79 16.46 9.45
C GLU A 114 10.13 14.98 9.25
N SER A 115 9.96 14.15 10.27
CA SER A 115 10.15 12.70 10.21
C SER A 115 9.20 12.01 9.23
N SER A 116 7.91 12.40 9.22
CA SER A 116 6.93 11.89 8.25
C SER A 116 7.27 12.36 6.84
N ALA A 117 7.61 13.64 6.66
CA ALA A 117 7.95 14.20 5.36
C ALA A 117 9.18 13.51 4.72
N VAL A 118 10.24 13.28 5.51
CA VAL A 118 11.43 12.58 5.03
C VAL A 118 11.11 11.14 4.61
N GLN A 119 10.38 10.39 5.44
CA GLN A 119 9.95 9.03 5.10
C GLN A 119 9.06 8.98 3.85
N TYR A 120 8.15 9.94 3.70
CA TYR A 120 7.25 10.08 2.56
C TYR A 120 8.01 10.33 1.25
N PHE A 121 8.89 11.34 1.20
CA PHE A 121 9.66 11.63 -0.01
C PHE A 121 10.72 10.56 -0.31
N GLN A 122 11.25 9.87 0.71
CA GLN A 122 12.09 8.68 0.50
C GLN A 122 11.30 7.53 -0.15
N PHE A 123 10.06 7.26 0.30
CA PHE A 123 9.20 6.22 -0.29
C PHE A 123 8.93 6.48 -1.78
N TYR A 124 8.54 7.71 -2.14
CA TYR A 124 8.26 8.08 -3.53
C TYR A 124 9.52 8.22 -4.42
N GLY A 125 10.70 8.35 -3.81
CA GLY A 125 12.00 8.31 -4.48
C GLY A 125 12.42 6.92 -5.01
N TYR A 126 11.71 5.83 -4.66
CA TYR A 126 12.00 4.50 -5.20
C TYR A 126 11.29 4.24 -6.54
N LEU A 127 12.06 3.88 -7.57
CA LEU A 127 11.54 3.49 -8.88
C LEU A 127 10.53 2.33 -8.83
N SER A 128 10.65 1.43 -7.85
CA SER A 128 9.69 0.34 -7.64
C SER A 128 8.30 0.82 -7.23
N GLN A 129 8.19 1.91 -6.45
CA GLN A 129 6.88 2.47 -6.09
C GLN A 129 6.25 3.22 -7.26
N GLN A 130 7.05 3.94 -8.04
CA GLN A 130 6.62 4.52 -9.32
C GLN A 130 6.14 3.43 -10.29
N GLN A 131 6.86 2.29 -10.37
CA GLN A 131 6.45 1.15 -11.16
C GLN A 131 5.11 0.57 -10.67
N ASN A 132 4.92 0.35 -9.36
CA ASN A 132 3.65 -0.14 -8.80
C ASN A 132 2.48 0.77 -9.23
N MET A 133 2.64 2.09 -9.15
CA MET A 133 1.65 3.07 -9.58
C MET A 133 1.42 3.11 -11.10
N MET A 134 2.45 2.84 -11.90
CA MET A 134 2.37 2.83 -13.38
C MET A 134 1.88 1.50 -13.96
N GLN A 135 1.92 0.41 -13.19
CA GLN A 135 1.39 -0.90 -13.57
C GLN A 135 -0.11 -1.07 -13.25
N ASP A 136 -0.69 -0.19 -12.43
CA ASP A 136 -2.14 -0.06 -12.33
C ASP A 136 -2.69 0.57 -13.63
N TYR A 137 -3.11 -0.30 -14.56
CA TYR A 137 -3.63 0.10 -15.85
C TYR A 137 -4.97 0.86 -15.74
N VAL A 138 -5.77 0.60 -14.71
CA VAL A 138 -7.02 1.33 -14.45
C VAL A 138 -6.70 2.79 -14.10
N ARG A 139 -5.71 3.02 -13.23
CA ARG A 139 -5.13 4.34 -12.94
C ARG A 139 -4.53 4.98 -14.20
N THR A 140 -3.41 4.47 -14.68
CA THR A 140 -2.59 5.16 -15.70
C THR A 140 -3.32 5.28 -17.04
N GLY A 141 -4.06 4.24 -17.45
CA GLY A 141 -4.86 4.27 -18.67
C GLY A 141 -6.03 5.25 -18.61
N THR A 142 -6.66 5.43 -17.45
CA THR A 142 -7.78 6.38 -17.31
C THR A 142 -7.31 7.82 -17.29
N TYR A 143 -6.18 8.12 -16.64
CA TYR A 143 -5.52 9.41 -16.76
C TYR A 143 -5.15 9.75 -18.21
N GLN A 144 -4.54 8.81 -18.95
CA GLN A 144 -4.21 9.02 -20.35
C GLN A 144 -5.47 9.28 -21.21
N ARG A 145 -6.54 8.49 -21.03
CA ARG A 145 -7.81 8.70 -21.74
C ARG A 145 -8.41 10.07 -21.43
N ALA A 146 -8.50 10.46 -20.15
CA ALA A 146 -9.03 11.76 -19.74
C ALA A 146 -8.31 12.93 -20.41
N ILE A 147 -6.97 12.90 -20.41
CA ILE A 147 -6.11 13.95 -20.98
C ILE A 147 -6.19 13.98 -22.52
N LEU A 148 -6.12 12.83 -23.19
CA LEU A 148 -6.15 12.77 -24.65
C LEU A 148 -7.55 13.01 -25.25
N GLN A 149 -8.63 12.58 -24.59
CA GLN A 149 -10.00 12.82 -25.05
C GLN A 149 -10.45 14.27 -24.86
N ASN A 150 -9.89 14.97 -23.87
CA ASN A 150 -10.07 16.41 -23.66
C ASN A 150 -8.88 17.24 -24.18
N HIS A 151 -8.24 16.83 -25.28
CA HIS A 151 -7.04 17.49 -25.80
C HIS A 151 -7.19 19.01 -26.07
N THR A 152 -8.41 19.55 -26.19
CA THR A 152 -8.67 21.00 -26.29
C THR A 152 -8.25 21.78 -25.04
N ASP A 153 -8.25 21.11 -23.89
CA ASP A 153 -7.89 21.69 -22.58
C ASP A 153 -6.38 21.65 -22.34
N PHE A 154 -5.63 20.99 -23.23
CA PHE A 154 -4.18 20.83 -23.18
C PHE A 154 -3.47 21.46 -24.39
N LYS A 155 -4.05 21.40 -25.59
CA LYS A 155 -3.42 21.88 -26.82
C LYS A 155 -3.07 23.37 -26.74
N ASP A 156 -1.80 23.68 -27.01
CA ASP A 156 -1.21 25.02 -26.97
C ASP A 156 -1.28 25.72 -25.58
N LYS A 157 -1.65 24.97 -24.53
CA LYS A 157 -1.79 25.44 -23.14
C LYS A 157 -0.51 25.31 -22.31
N VAL A 158 -0.48 26.01 -21.18
CA VAL A 158 0.49 25.83 -20.11
C VAL A 158 -0.11 24.92 -19.03
N VAL A 159 0.65 23.91 -18.61
CA VAL A 159 0.23 22.89 -17.65
C VAL A 159 1.17 22.88 -16.44
N LEU A 160 0.63 22.61 -15.25
CA LEU A 160 1.40 22.24 -14.06
C LEU A 160 1.07 20.80 -13.67
N ASP A 161 2.08 19.97 -13.48
CA ASP A 161 1.98 18.59 -12.97
C ASP A 161 2.52 18.56 -11.54
N VAL A 162 1.66 18.28 -10.56
CA VAL A 162 1.97 18.41 -9.11
C VAL A 162 2.24 17.06 -8.49
N GLY A 163 3.47 16.84 -8.02
CA GLY A 163 3.94 15.52 -7.59
C GLY A 163 4.09 14.60 -8.78
N CYS A 164 4.80 15.04 -9.81
CA CYS A 164 4.80 14.36 -11.12
C CYS A 164 5.41 12.94 -11.08
N GLY A 165 6.14 12.58 -10.01
CA GLY A 165 6.82 11.30 -9.89
C GLY A 165 7.77 11.07 -11.06
N SER A 166 7.56 10.00 -11.82
CA SER A 166 8.29 9.70 -13.08
C SER A 166 8.02 10.67 -14.25
N GLY A 167 7.09 11.62 -14.10
CA GLY A 167 6.65 12.55 -15.15
C GLY A 167 5.57 11.98 -16.07
N ILE A 168 4.96 10.83 -15.75
CA ILE A 168 4.03 10.12 -16.64
C ILE A 168 2.82 10.97 -17.09
N LEU A 169 2.26 11.82 -16.21
CA LEU A 169 1.15 12.70 -16.56
C LEU A 169 1.61 13.87 -17.45
N SER A 170 2.78 14.45 -17.19
CA SER A 170 3.44 15.42 -18.07
C SER A 170 3.67 14.89 -19.49
N PHE A 171 4.02 13.60 -19.66
CA PHE A 171 4.10 12.99 -20.99
C PHE A 171 2.73 12.90 -21.68
N PHE A 172 1.64 12.61 -20.95
CA PHE A 172 0.28 12.63 -21.52
C PHE A 172 -0.17 14.05 -21.91
N ALA A 173 0.15 15.06 -21.11
CA ALA A 173 -0.09 16.46 -21.46
C ALA A 173 0.71 16.89 -22.71
N ALA A 174 1.95 16.45 -22.84
CA ALA A 174 2.76 16.67 -24.04
C ALA A 174 2.18 15.94 -25.28
N GLN A 175 1.64 14.73 -25.13
CA GLN A 175 0.92 14.01 -26.19
C GLN A 175 -0.37 14.74 -26.61
N ALA A 176 -1.11 15.32 -25.66
CA ALA A 176 -2.31 16.12 -25.93
C ALA A 176 -2.03 17.52 -26.53
N GLY A 177 -0.76 17.89 -26.68
CA GLY A 177 -0.34 19.13 -27.36
C GLY A 177 -0.01 20.31 -26.46
N ALA A 178 0.27 20.11 -25.16
CA ALA A 178 0.69 21.19 -24.25
C ALA A 178 1.88 22.00 -24.79
N ARG A 179 1.77 23.33 -24.79
CA ARG A 179 2.84 24.26 -25.19
C ARG A 179 4.02 24.17 -24.22
N LYS A 180 3.70 24.09 -22.93
CA LYS A 180 4.66 24.00 -21.83
C LYS A 180 4.05 23.22 -20.66
N VAL A 181 4.82 22.36 -20.03
CA VAL A 181 4.48 21.64 -18.81
C VAL A 181 5.56 21.91 -17.78
N TYR A 182 5.16 22.41 -16.60
CA TYR A 182 6.02 22.52 -15.44
C TYR A 182 5.75 21.31 -14.54
N ALA A 183 6.75 20.46 -14.34
CA ALA A 183 6.61 19.18 -13.63
C ALA A 183 7.29 19.28 -12.26
N VAL A 184 6.50 19.45 -11.20
CA VAL A 184 7.01 19.69 -9.84
C VAL A 184 7.07 18.38 -9.07
N GLU A 185 8.24 18.03 -8.56
CA GLU A 185 8.47 16.81 -7.79
C GLU A 185 9.45 17.07 -6.63
N ALA A 186 9.08 16.62 -5.42
CA ALA A 186 9.80 16.95 -4.19
C ALA A 186 10.79 15.86 -3.74
N SER A 187 10.62 14.62 -4.21
CA SER A 187 11.54 13.52 -3.99
C SER A 187 12.72 13.52 -4.99
N THR A 188 13.68 12.62 -4.77
CA THR A 188 14.77 12.35 -5.73
C THR A 188 14.27 11.88 -7.10
N MET A 189 13.00 11.45 -7.23
CA MET A 189 12.42 11.00 -8.50
C MET A 189 12.44 12.08 -9.59
N ALA A 190 12.50 13.36 -9.22
CA ALA A 190 12.70 14.48 -10.16
C ALA A 190 13.92 14.26 -11.08
N GLN A 191 14.99 13.63 -10.58
CA GLN A 191 16.19 13.33 -11.38
C GLN A 191 15.91 12.26 -12.45
N HIS A 192 15.06 11.27 -12.16
CA HIS A 192 14.65 10.25 -13.11
C HIS A 192 13.62 10.80 -14.12
N ALA A 193 12.71 11.68 -13.70
CA ALA A 193 11.81 12.40 -14.60
C ALA A 193 12.59 13.24 -15.62
N GLU A 194 13.63 13.97 -15.19
CA GLU A 194 14.48 14.76 -16.09
C GLU A 194 15.22 13.86 -17.12
N VAL A 195 15.73 12.69 -16.69
CA VAL A 195 16.31 11.69 -17.62
C VAL A 195 15.28 11.18 -18.64
N LEU A 196 14.03 10.95 -18.22
CA LEU A 196 12.94 10.55 -19.12
C LEU A 196 12.56 11.67 -20.09
N VAL A 197 12.50 12.93 -19.64
CA VAL A 197 12.17 14.11 -20.48
C VAL A 197 13.22 14.31 -21.57
N ASN A 198 14.52 14.21 -21.22
CA ASN A 198 15.61 14.35 -22.18
C ASN A 198 15.66 13.17 -23.18
N SER A 199 15.54 11.93 -22.71
CA SER A 199 15.56 10.75 -23.59
C SER A 199 14.36 10.68 -24.56
N ASN A 200 13.18 11.17 -24.14
CA ASN A 200 12.01 11.34 -25.00
C ASN A 200 12.02 12.63 -25.85
N ARG A 201 13.09 13.43 -25.78
CA ARG A 201 13.29 14.67 -26.56
C ARG A 201 12.20 15.72 -26.34
N LEU A 202 11.77 15.91 -25.09
CA LEU A 202 10.70 16.84 -24.70
C LEU A 202 11.16 17.99 -23.80
N ALA A 203 12.47 18.19 -23.61
CA ALA A 203 13.04 19.25 -22.75
C ALA A 203 12.72 20.69 -23.23
N ASP A 204 12.26 20.86 -24.46
CA ASP A 204 11.71 22.13 -24.96
C ASP A 204 10.31 22.42 -24.40
N ARG A 205 9.52 21.38 -24.09
CA ARG A 205 8.11 21.46 -23.69
C ARG A 205 7.83 21.04 -22.24
N VAL A 206 8.59 20.14 -21.66
CA VAL A 206 8.48 19.71 -20.25
C VAL A 206 9.71 20.22 -19.49
N VAL A 207 9.48 20.86 -18.35
CA VAL A 207 10.53 21.39 -17.46
C VAL A 207 10.32 20.81 -16.08
N VAL A 208 11.25 19.97 -15.60
CA VAL A 208 11.20 19.41 -14.25
C VAL A 208 11.72 20.44 -13.25
N ILE A 209 10.97 20.63 -12.16
CA ILE A 209 11.28 21.59 -11.09
C ILE A 209 11.36 20.81 -9.77
N PRO A 210 12.57 20.51 -9.26
CA PRO A 210 12.73 19.81 -8.00
C PRO A 210 12.33 20.71 -6.82
N GLY A 211 11.39 20.25 -5.99
CA GLY A 211 10.92 20.96 -4.79
C GLY A 211 9.43 20.74 -4.50
N LYS A 212 8.94 21.29 -3.38
CA LYS A 212 7.51 21.23 -3.00
C LYS A 212 6.74 22.34 -3.69
N VAL A 213 5.48 22.10 -4.08
CA VAL A 213 4.64 23.10 -4.77
C VAL A 213 4.32 24.33 -3.89
N GLU A 214 4.41 24.18 -2.57
CA GLU A 214 4.35 25.24 -1.58
C GLU A 214 5.56 26.18 -1.62
N GLU A 215 6.74 25.67 -2.03
CA GLU A 215 8.06 26.31 -1.91
C GLU A 215 8.65 26.82 -3.23
N VAL A 216 8.35 26.14 -4.36
CA VAL A 216 8.84 26.53 -5.69
C VAL A 216 8.11 27.76 -6.26
N THR A 217 8.72 28.40 -7.26
CA THR A 217 8.12 29.47 -8.08
C THR A 217 7.99 29.02 -9.53
N LEU A 218 6.95 29.50 -10.22
CA LEU A 218 6.75 29.30 -11.67
C LEU A 218 6.87 30.65 -12.42
N PRO A 219 7.33 30.66 -13.68
CA PRO A 219 7.55 31.89 -14.43
C PRO A 219 6.27 32.48 -15.06
N GLU A 220 5.18 31.71 -15.13
CA GLU A 220 3.87 32.13 -15.68
C GLU A 220 2.73 31.36 -14.99
N GLN A 221 1.50 31.93 -14.99
CA GLN A 221 0.30 31.20 -14.57
C GLN A 221 -0.07 30.11 -15.59
N VAL A 222 -0.64 29.00 -15.14
CA VAL A 222 -1.01 27.83 -15.95
C VAL A 222 -2.51 27.80 -16.29
N ASP A 223 -2.86 27.18 -17.42
CA ASP A 223 -4.25 27.00 -17.86
C ASP A 223 -4.93 25.80 -17.17
N ILE A 224 -4.16 24.78 -16.80
CA ILE A 224 -4.67 23.56 -16.15
C ILE A 224 -3.62 22.98 -15.21
N ILE A 225 -4.06 22.46 -14.06
CA ILE A 225 -3.20 21.68 -13.15
C ILE A 225 -3.64 20.22 -13.17
N ILE A 226 -2.70 19.33 -13.47
CA ILE A 226 -2.84 17.88 -13.37
C ILE A 226 -2.12 17.36 -12.13
N SER A 227 -2.65 16.30 -11.53
CA SER A 227 -1.98 15.58 -10.44
C SER A 227 -2.63 14.22 -10.24
N GLU A 228 -1.93 13.32 -9.56
CA GLU A 228 -2.53 12.17 -8.87
C GLU A 228 -2.28 12.36 -7.36
N PRO A 229 -3.21 13.01 -6.64
CA PRO A 229 -3.09 13.31 -5.21
C PRO A 229 -3.94 12.41 -4.29
N MET A 230 -4.49 11.29 -4.80
CA MET A 230 -5.47 10.47 -4.08
C MET A 230 -4.79 9.40 -3.22
N GLY A 231 -4.96 9.48 -1.90
CA GLY A 231 -4.59 8.41 -0.99
C GLY A 231 -5.74 7.42 -0.73
N TYR A 232 -5.52 6.47 0.19
CA TYR A 232 -6.60 5.67 0.78
C TYR A 232 -7.74 6.57 1.33
N MET A 233 -8.99 6.15 1.13
CA MET A 233 -10.19 6.98 1.43
C MET A 233 -10.17 8.37 0.78
N LEU A 234 -9.56 8.51 -0.41
CA LEU A 234 -9.27 9.77 -1.13
C LEU A 234 -8.24 10.69 -0.42
N PHE A 235 -8.35 10.86 0.90
CA PHE A 235 -7.69 11.93 1.64
C PHE A 235 -6.35 11.55 2.29
N ASN A 236 -5.98 10.26 2.39
CA ASN A 236 -4.69 9.88 3.01
C ASN A 236 -3.50 10.60 2.34
N GLU A 237 -2.37 10.70 3.04
CA GLU A 237 -1.15 11.39 2.60
C GLU A 237 -1.27 12.93 2.52
N ARG A 238 -2.49 13.49 2.59
CA ARG A 238 -2.75 14.95 2.59
C ARG A 238 -2.13 15.66 1.38
N MET A 239 -1.99 14.95 0.26
CA MET A 239 -1.47 15.51 -1.01
C MET A 239 -2.50 16.38 -1.72
N LEU A 240 -3.80 16.14 -1.51
CA LEU A 240 -4.87 17.04 -1.95
C LEU A 240 -4.73 18.47 -1.41
N GLU A 241 -4.14 18.67 -0.24
CA GLU A 241 -3.84 20.02 0.29
C GLU A 241 -2.79 20.72 -0.58
N SER A 242 -1.72 20.03 -0.99
CA SER A 242 -0.73 20.54 -1.96
C SER A 242 -1.36 20.80 -3.34
N TYR A 243 -2.31 19.96 -3.76
CA TYR A 243 -3.05 20.15 -5.02
C TYR A 243 -3.93 21.41 -5.00
N LEU A 244 -4.66 21.64 -3.91
CA LEU A 244 -5.44 22.87 -3.73
C LEU A 244 -4.54 24.11 -3.54
N HIS A 245 -3.38 23.96 -2.92
CA HIS A 245 -2.37 25.02 -2.78
C HIS A 245 -1.78 25.44 -4.14
N ALA A 246 -1.58 24.49 -5.06
CA ALA A 246 -1.07 24.74 -6.40
C ALA A 246 -1.95 25.70 -7.22
N LYS A 247 -3.23 25.87 -6.86
CA LYS A 247 -4.16 26.82 -7.49
C LYS A 247 -3.71 28.28 -7.43
N LYS A 248 -2.72 28.63 -6.58
CA LYS A 248 -2.03 29.93 -6.65
C LYS A 248 -1.43 30.24 -8.03
N PHE A 249 -1.05 29.20 -8.78
CA PHE A 249 -0.53 29.29 -10.14
C PHE A 249 -1.60 29.17 -11.25
N LEU A 250 -2.85 28.87 -10.92
CA LEU A 250 -3.92 28.69 -11.90
C LEU A 250 -4.41 30.05 -12.43
N LYS A 251 -4.79 30.11 -13.71
CA LYS A 251 -5.52 31.26 -14.27
C LYS A 251 -6.96 31.31 -13.72
N PRO A 252 -7.61 32.48 -13.63
CA PRO A 252 -8.99 32.58 -13.10
C PRO A 252 -10.05 31.75 -13.85
N SER A 253 -9.78 31.35 -15.09
CA SER A 253 -10.61 30.45 -15.91
C SER A 253 -9.90 29.13 -16.24
N GLY A 254 -8.94 28.72 -15.40
CA GLY A 254 -8.21 27.46 -15.57
C GLY A 254 -8.93 26.26 -14.95
N ASN A 255 -8.54 25.05 -15.36
CA ASN A 255 -9.18 23.81 -14.92
C ASN A 255 -8.27 22.94 -14.03
N LEU A 256 -8.83 21.89 -13.43
CA LEU A 256 -8.17 20.92 -12.56
C LEU A 256 -8.53 19.50 -13.00
N PHE A 257 -7.52 18.66 -13.18
CA PHE A 257 -7.66 17.23 -13.51
C PHE A 257 -6.94 16.40 -12.42
N PRO A 258 -7.67 15.71 -11.50
CA PRO A 258 -9.12 15.61 -11.40
C PRO A 258 -9.80 16.91 -10.95
N THR A 259 -11.08 17.07 -11.31
CA THR A 259 -11.88 18.29 -11.05
C THR A 259 -12.70 18.18 -9.78
N ILE A 260 -13.29 17.00 -9.53
CA ILE A 260 -14.03 16.66 -8.32
C ILE A 260 -13.61 15.28 -7.81
N GLY A 261 -13.76 15.07 -6.50
CA GLY A 261 -13.63 13.77 -5.86
C GLY A 261 -14.87 13.44 -5.05
N ASP A 262 -15.42 12.25 -5.26
CA ASP A 262 -16.60 11.71 -4.60
C ASP A 262 -16.19 10.58 -3.65
N VAL A 263 -16.30 10.79 -2.34
CA VAL A 263 -16.13 9.73 -1.35
C VAL A 263 -17.48 9.07 -1.08
N HIS A 264 -17.52 7.76 -1.24
CA HIS A 264 -18.66 6.93 -0.94
C HIS A 264 -18.44 6.19 0.40
N LEU A 265 -19.53 6.02 1.15
CA LEU A 265 -19.56 5.22 2.37
C LEU A 265 -20.85 4.39 2.44
N ALA A 266 -20.76 3.14 2.91
CA ALA A 266 -21.90 2.24 3.08
C ALA A 266 -21.72 1.29 4.29
N PRO A 267 -22.78 0.95 5.03
CA PRO A 267 -22.71 -0.02 6.12
C PRO A 267 -22.55 -1.44 5.57
N PHE A 268 -21.69 -2.24 6.20
CA PHE A 268 -21.42 -3.63 5.79
C PHE A 268 -21.59 -4.64 6.93
N THR A 269 -21.75 -5.91 6.58
CA THR A 269 -21.67 -7.04 7.50
C THR A 269 -20.56 -8.01 7.10
N ASP A 270 -19.56 -8.20 7.98
CA ASP A 270 -18.49 -9.18 7.82
C ASP A 270 -18.07 -9.69 9.22
N GLU A 271 -18.76 -10.74 9.67
CA GLU A 271 -18.51 -11.43 10.93
C GLU A 271 -17.08 -12.00 10.99
N GLN A 272 -16.54 -12.48 9.85
CA GLN A 272 -15.21 -13.08 9.80
C GLN A 272 -14.14 -12.01 10.04
N LEU A 273 -14.24 -10.86 9.39
CA LEU A 273 -13.34 -9.72 9.61
C LEU A 273 -13.43 -9.20 11.06
N TYR A 274 -14.64 -9.12 11.63
CA TYR A 274 -14.82 -8.65 13.00
C TYR A 274 -14.17 -9.61 14.02
N MET A 275 -14.43 -10.93 13.89
CA MET A 275 -13.86 -11.95 14.78
C MET A 275 -12.36 -12.18 14.57
N GLU A 276 -11.81 -11.89 13.39
CA GLU A 276 -10.37 -11.92 13.12
C GLU A 276 -9.60 -10.97 14.06
N GLN A 277 -10.15 -9.80 14.41
CA GLN A 277 -9.49 -8.85 15.30
C GLN A 277 -9.47 -9.34 16.75
N PHE A 278 -10.56 -9.96 17.22
CA PHE A 278 -10.57 -10.66 18.51
C PHE A 278 -9.62 -11.85 18.53
N THR A 279 -9.51 -12.60 17.43
CA THR A 279 -8.57 -13.72 17.32
C THR A 279 -7.12 -13.27 17.47
N LYS A 280 -6.74 -12.14 16.83
CA LYS A 280 -5.43 -11.49 17.03
C LYS A 280 -5.25 -11.03 18.49
N ALA A 281 -6.21 -10.28 19.03
CA ALA A 281 -6.14 -9.75 20.39
C ALA A 281 -6.07 -10.85 21.48
N ASN A 282 -6.67 -12.01 21.23
CA ASN A 282 -6.64 -13.16 22.13
C ASN A 282 -5.24 -13.78 22.29
N PHE A 283 -4.25 -13.44 21.44
CA PHE A 283 -2.84 -13.74 21.72
C PHE A 283 -2.42 -13.19 23.09
N TRP A 284 -2.88 -11.99 23.45
CA TRP A 284 -2.57 -11.37 24.74
C TRP A 284 -3.38 -11.98 25.90
N TYR A 285 -4.42 -12.78 25.63
CA TYR A 285 -5.24 -13.41 26.69
C TYR A 285 -4.64 -14.74 27.18
N GLN A 286 -3.32 -14.75 27.39
CA GLN A 286 -2.55 -15.90 27.87
C GLN A 286 -2.05 -15.65 29.30
N PRO A 287 -2.47 -16.45 30.31
CA PRO A 287 -2.06 -16.27 31.70
C PRO A 287 -0.64 -16.81 32.00
N SER A 288 0.06 -17.38 31.02
CA SER A 288 1.42 -17.93 31.22
C SER A 288 2.22 -18.04 29.91
N PHE A 289 2.23 -16.97 29.10
CA PHE A 289 3.12 -16.89 27.93
C PHE A 289 4.59 -16.89 28.41
N HIS A 290 5.29 -18.00 28.21
CA HIS A 290 6.63 -18.25 28.76
C HIS A 290 6.74 -17.96 30.28
N GLY A 291 5.67 -18.21 31.05
CA GLY A 291 5.61 -17.95 32.49
C GLY A 291 5.12 -16.55 32.89
N VAL A 292 4.76 -15.69 31.94
CA VAL A 292 4.25 -14.33 32.18
C VAL A 292 2.76 -14.24 31.82
N ASP A 293 1.95 -13.60 32.67
CA ASP A 293 0.55 -13.28 32.37
C ASP A 293 0.49 -12.02 31.48
N LEU A 294 -0.07 -12.15 30.28
CA LEU A 294 -0.28 -11.05 29.33
C LEU A 294 -1.69 -10.45 29.37
N SER A 295 -2.63 -11.08 30.10
CA SER A 295 -4.08 -10.87 29.96
C SER A 295 -4.53 -9.44 30.23
N ALA A 296 -3.81 -8.71 31.08
CA ALA A 296 -4.03 -7.30 31.37
C ALA A 296 -3.93 -6.39 30.13
N LEU A 297 -3.15 -6.78 29.10
CA LEU A 297 -2.98 -6.00 27.86
C LEU A 297 -4.02 -6.33 26.77
N ARG A 298 -4.85 -7.38 26.96
CA ARG A 298 -5.86 -7.79 25.96
C ARG A 298 -6.80 -6.63 25.57
N GLY A 299 -7.21 -5.80 26.52
CA GLY A 299 -8.09 -4.65 26.25
C GLY A 299 -7.43 -3.64 25.31
N ALA A 300 -6.19 -3.24 25.60
CA ALA A 300 -5.41 -2.35 24.75
C ALA A 300 -5.14 -2.94 23.36
N ALA A 301 -4.90 -4.25 23.26
CA ALA A 301 -4.73 -4.95 21.99
C ALA A 301 -6.02 -4.97 21.15
N VAL A 302 -7.20 -5.17 21.76
CA VAL A 302 -8.50 -5.02 21.06
C VAL A 302 -8.64 -3.60 20.53
N ASP A 303 -8.42 -2.58 21.38
CA ASP A 303 -8.50 -1.18 20.95
C ASP A 303 -7.52 -0.87 19.80
N GLU A 304 -6.29 -1.41 19.83
CA GLU A 304 -5.29 -1.20 18.78
C GLU A 304 -5.71 -1.84 17.43
N TYR A 305 -6.15 -3.10 17.42
CA TYR A 305 -6.60 -3.73 16.16
C TYR A 305 -7.87 -3.07 15.60
N PHE A 306 -8.80 -2.64 16.46
CA PHE A 306 -9.99 -1.90 16.01
C PHE A 306 -9.69 -0.47 15.54
N ARG A 307 -8.53 0.11 15.91
CA ARG A 307 -8.06 1.41 15.41
C ARG A 307 -7.49 1.37 14.00
N GLN A 308 -7.24 0.20 13.42
CA GLN A 308 -6.68 0.07 12.07
C GLN A 308 -7.79 0.05 11.01
N PRO A 309 -7.82 0.99 10.04
CA PRO A 309 -8.64 0.82 8.84
C PRO A 309 -8.15 -0.37 8.03
N ILE A 310 -9.05 -1.25 7.60
CA ILE A 310 -8.72 -2.47 6.87
C ILE A 310 -8.67 -2.14 5.38
N VAL A 311 -7.55 -2.43 4.72
CA VAL A 311 -7.37 -2.23 3.26
C VAL A 311 -7.41 -3.59 2.56
N ASP A 312 -8.56 -3.88 1.95
CA ASP A 312 -8.81 -5.03 1.08
C ASP A 312 -9.99 -4.78 0.14
N THR A 313 -10.43 -5.81 -0.58
CA THR A 313 -11.64 -5.77 -1.42
C THR A 313 -12.62 -6.86 -0.99
N PHE A 314 -13.89 -6.68 -1.31
CA PHE A 314 -15.00 -7.46 -0.76
C PHE A 314 -16.13 -7.66 -1.78
N ASP A 315 -16.92 -8.73 -1.63
CA ASP A 315 -18.11 -8.94 -2.46
C ASP A 315 -19.20 -7.91 -2.08
N ILE A 316 -19.73 -7.19 -3.07
CA ILE A 316 -20.72 -6.12 -2.87
C ILE A 316 -21.98 -6.55 -2.09
N ARG A 317 -22.29 -7.84 -2.01
CA ARG A 317 -23.40 -8.39 -1.21
C ARG A 317 -23.22 -8.20 0.30
N ILE A 318 -22.02 -7.88 0.81
CA ILE A 318 -21.84 -7.53 2.22
C ILE A 318 -22.46 -6.17 2.58
N LEU A 319 -22.78 -5.33 1.60
CA LEU A 319 -23.34 -4.00 1.81
C LEU A 319 -24.83 -4.06 2.20
N MET A 320 -25.18 -3.43 3.31
CA MET A 320 -26.53 -3.51 3.90
C MET A 320 -27.45 -2.35 3.49
N ALA A 321 -26.92 -1.32 2.81
CA ALA A 321 -27.66 -0.19 2.28
C ALA A 321 -26.93 0.42 1.08
N LYS A 322 -27.62 1.30 0.32
CA LYS A 322 -26.98 2.13 -0.71
C LYS A 322 -25.97 3.10 -0.08
N SER A 323 -24.89 3.40 -0.78
CA SER A 323 -23.88 4.35 -0.31
C SER A 323 -24.40 5.78 -0.19
N VAL A 324 -24.01 6.48 0.87
CA VAL A 324 -24.02 7.94 0.93
C VAL A 324 -22.78 8.45 0.20
N LYS A 325 -22.86 9.62 -0.43
CA LYS A 325 -21.79 10.25 -1.20
C LYS A 325 -21.46 11.63 -0.64
N TYR A 326 -20.17 11.97 -0.57
CA TYR A 326 -19.65 13.27 -0.19
C TYR A 326 -18.71 13.79 -1.29
N THR A 327 -19.05 14.93 -1.87
CA THR A 327 -18.33 15.51 -3.01
C THR A 327 -17.43 16.66 -2.57
N VAL A 328 -16.15 16.60 -2.92
CA VAL A 328 -15.23 17.75 -2.88
C VAL A 328 -15.03 18.27 -4.30
N ASN A 329 -15.41 19.53 -4.53
CA ASN A 329 -15.09 20.22 -5.77
C ASN A 329 -13.73 20.90 -5.65
N PHE A 330 -12.71 20.39 -6.34
CA PHE A 330 -11.34 20.89 -6.20
C PHE A 330 -11.16 22.29 -6.78
N LEU A 331 -12.01 22.73 -7.72
CA LEU A 331 -11.99 24.11 -8.23
C LEU A 331 -12.34 25.12 -7.14
N GLU A 332 -13.32 24.79 -6.29
CA GLU A 332 -13.88 25.68 -5.27
C GLU A 332 -13.22 25.54 -3.90
N ALA A 333 -12.88 24.31 -3.49
CA ALA A 333 -12.33 24.00 -2.16
C ALA A 333 -10.98 24.66 -1.88
N LYS A 334 -10.69 24.94 -0.61
CA LYS A 334 -9.43 25.53 -0.12
C LYS A 334 -8.64 24.51 0.69
N GLU A 335 -7.33 24.72 0.79
CA GLU A 335 -6.42 23.85 1.57
C GLU A 335 -6.95 23.60 3.00
N GLY A 336 -7.44 24.65 3.68
CA GLY A 336 -8.01 24.56 5.02
C GLY A 336 -9.35 23.84 5.15
N ASP A 337 -10.10 23.66 4.07
CA ASP A 337 -11.39 22.94 4.10
C ASP A 337 -11.16 21.43 4.31
N LEU A 338 -9.99 20.92 3.89
CA LEU A 338 -9.58 19.53 4.07
C LEU A 338 -9.07 19.22 5.49
N HIS A 339 -8.84 20.22 6.35
CA HIS A 339 -8.32 19.99 7.71
C HIS A 339 -9.34 19.31 8.65
N ARG A 340 -10.64 19.47 8.40
CA ARG A 340 -11.73 18.87 9.20
C ARG A 340 -12.92 18.55 8.31
N ILE A 341 -12.92 17.34 7.75
CA ILE A 341 -13.94 16.87 6.81
C ILE A 341 -15.04 16.15 7.58
N GLU A 342 -16.26 16.68 7.56
CA GLU A 342 -17.42 16.10 8.26
C GLU A 342 -18.44 15.55 7.26
N ILE A 343 -18.67 14.25 7.32
CA ILE A 343 -19.54 13.50 6.42
C ILE A 343 -20.73 12.95 7.23
N PRO A 344 -21.85 13.69 7.31
CA PRO A 344 -23.09 13.16 7.90
C PRO A 344 -23.69 12.10 6.98
N PHE A 345 -24.24 11.03 7.56
CA PHE A 345 -24.88 9.95 6.81
C PHE A 345 -26.23 9.54 7.39
N LYS A 346 -27.11 9.04 6.52
CA LYS A 346 -28.38 8.42 6.89
C LYS A 346 -28.72 7.31 5.91
N PHE A 347 -28.51 6.06 6.34
CA PHE A 347 -28.70 4.86 5.52
C PHE A 347 -30.07 4.24 5.77
N HIS A 348 -30.86 4.05 4.72
CA HIS A 348 -32.06 3.21 4.78
C HIS A 348 -31.66 1.75 4.56
N MET A 349 -31.85 0.91 5.57
CA MET A 349 -31.32 -0.45 5.59
C MET A 349 -32.12 -1.36 4.64
N MET A 350 -31.44 -1.97 3.69
CA MET A 350 -32.03 -2.91 2.72
C MET A 350 -32.07 -4.34 3.25
N HIS A 351 -31.15 -4.68 4.16
CA HIS A 351 -30.99 -6.02 4.72
C HIS A 351 -31.01 -5.97 6.26
N SER A 352 -31.57 -7.00 6.88
CA SER A 352 -31.51 -7.20 8.34
C SER A 352 -30.20 -7.89 8.74
N GLY A 353 -29.58 -7.48 9.83
CA GLY A 353 -28.36 -8.13 10.34
C GLY A 353 -27.51 -7.23 11.25
N LEU A 354 -26.31 -7.69 11.57
CA LEU A 354 -25.29 -6.93 12.30
C LEU A 354 -24.50 -6.04 11.33
N VAL A 355 -24.58 -4.72 11.50
CA VAL A 355 -23.68 -3.76 10.87
C VAL A 355 -22.35 -3.82 11.63
N HIS A 356 -21.32 -4.32 10.95
CA HIS A 356 -19.97 -4.51 11.50
C HIS A 356 -19.07 -3.28 11.33
N GLY A 357 -19.38 -2.41 10.36
CA GLY A 357 -18.60 -1.21 10.09
C GLY A 357 -19.14 -0.39 8.92
N LEU A 358 -18.37 0.62 8.52
CA LEU A 358 -18.56 1.38 7.29
C LEU A 358 -17.44 1.04 6.30
N ALA A 359 -17.82 0.72 5.06
CA ALA A 359 -16.91 0.53 3.94
C ALA A 359 -16.86 1.82 3.11
N PHE A 360 -15.67 2.18 2.65
CA PHE A 360 -15.37 3.41 1.95
C PHE A 360 -14.63 3.12 0.63
N TRP A 361 -14.98 3.88 -0.39
CA TRP A 361 -14.27 3.97 -1.66
C TRP A 361 -14.41 5.40 -2.21
N PHE A 362 -13.73 5.71 -3.30
CA PHE A 362 -13.83 7.02 -3.94
C PHE A 362 -13.81 6.95 -5.46
N ASP A 363 -14.45 7.92 -6.08
CA ASP A 363 -14.41 8.17 -7.52
C ASP A 363 -13.85 9.58 -7.75
N VAL A 364 -13.12 9.81 -8.84
CA VAL A 364 -12.71 11.16 -9.27
C VAL A 364 -13.11 11.40 -10.71
N ALA A 365 -13.58 12.62 -11.00
CA ALA A 365 -14.02 13.01 -12.33
C ALA A 365 -13.09 14.07 -12.93
N PHE A 366 -12.67 13.83 -14.17
CA PHE A 366 -11.93 14.74 -15.02
C PHE A 366 -12.94 15.46 -15.93
N ILE A 367 -13.44 16.61 -15.50
CA ILE A 367 -14.47 17.38 -16.19
C ILE A 367 -13.78 18.32 -17.19
N GLY A 368 -13.54 17.82 -18.41
CA GLY A 368 -12.99 18.62 -19.50
C GLY A 368 -14.06 19.19 -20.44
N SER A 369 -13.62 20.06 -21.37
CA SER A 369 -14.52 20.76 -22.30
C SER A 369 -15.16 19.85 -23.36
N VAL A 370 -14.64 18.63 -23.55
CA VAL A 370 -15.17 17.65 -24.52
C VAL A 370 -16.05 16.61 -23.82
N MET A 371 -15.58 16.05 -22.70
CA MET A 371 -16.30 15.04 -21.92
C MET A 371 -15.78 14.90 -20.49
N THR A 372 -16.66 14.51 -19.57
CA THR A 372 -16.25 14.03 -18.25
C THR A 372 -15.79 12.58 -18.33
N VAL A 373 -14.57 12.29 -17.89
CA VAL A 373 -14.05 10.93 -17.69
C VAL A 373 -14.00 10.63 -16.19
N TRP A 374 -14.32 9.41 -15.78
CA TRP A 374 -14.27 8.98 -14.38
C TRP A 374 -13.19 7.93 -14.17
N LEU A 375 -12.47 8.04 -13.04
CA LEU A 375 -11.71 6.95 -12.41
C LEU A 375 -12.47 6.56 -11.15
N SER A 376 -12.76 5.27 -10.98
CA SER A 376 -13.49 4.75 -9.82
C SER A 376 -12.65 3.73 -9.06
N THR A 377 -12.83 3.69 -7.74
CA THR A 377 -12.31 2.63 -6.86
C THR A 377 -13.43 1.81 -6.22
N ALA A 378 -14.66 1.90 -6.76
CA ALA A 378 -15.81 1.19 -6.23
C ALA A 378 -15.65 -0.35 -6.26
N PRO A 379 -16.20 -1.09 -5.29
CA PRO A 379 -16.13 -2.55 -5.26
C PRO A 379 -16.97 -3.24 -6.37
N THR A 380 -17.64 -2.47 -7.22
CA THR A 380 -18.30 -2.92 -8.47
C THR A 380 -17.37 -2.89 -9.69
N GLU A 381 -16.25 -2.18 -9.61
CA GLU A 381 -15.34 -1.91 -10.73
C GLU A 381 -14.06 -2.77 -10.68
N PRO A 382 -13.27 -2.84 -11.76
CA PRO A 382 -11.98 -3.53 -11.76
C PRO A 382 -11.04 -3.00 -10.68
N LEU A 383 -10.40 -3.93 -9.95
CA LEU A 383 -9.60 -3.60 -8.77
C LEU A 383 -8.39 -2.71 -9.10
N THR A 384 -8.17 -1.71 -8.25
CA THR A 384 -7.04 -0.76 -8.29
C THR A 384 -6.13 -0.96 -7.08
N HIS A 385 -4.91 -0.41 -7.12
CA HIS A 385 -3.97 -0.47 -6.00
C HIS A 385 -4.44 0.28 -4.72
N TRP A 386 -5.47 1.12 -4.80
CA TRP A 386 -6.12 1.75 -3.64
C TRP A 386 -7.02 0.78 -2.86
N TYR A 387 -7.47 -0.31 -3.48
CA TYR A 387 -8.49 -1.23 -2.96
C TYR A 387 -9.75 -0.49 -2.49
N GLN A 388 -10.42 -0.99 -1.45
CA GLN A 388 -11.40 -0.27 -0.65
C GLN A 388 -10.92 -0.25 0.81
N VAL A 389 -11.54 0.60 1.63
CA VAL A 389 -11.16 0.73 3.05
C VAL A 389 -12.36 0.45 3.96
N ARG A 390 -12.19 -0.40 4.97
CA ARG A 390 -13.26 -0.79 5.89
C ARG A 390 -12.91 -0.40 7.33
N CYS A 391 -13.77 0.43 7.93
CA CYS A 391 -13.64 0.88 9.31
C CYS A 391 -14.67 0.13 10.17
N LEU A 392 -14.19 -0.76 11.04
CA LEU A 392 -15.05 -1.50 11.97
C LEU A 392 -15.64 -0.57 13.04
N LEU A 393 -16.80 -0.93 13.57
CA LEU A 393 -17.34 -0.40 14.82
C LEU A 393 -16.82 -1.25 15.99
N GLN A 394 -16.54 -0.66 17.16
CA GLN A 394 -16.11 -1.45 18.33
C GLN A 394 -17.19 -2.46 18.78
N SER A 395 -18.46 -2.06 18.72
CA SER A 395 -19.62 -2.94 18.90
C SER A 395 -20.50 -2.92 17.64
N PRO A 396 -20.87 -4.07 17.06
CA PRO A 396 -21.73 -4.10 15.88
C PRO A 396 -23.17 -3.69 16.24
N LEU A 397 -23.87 -3.11 15.26
CA LEU A 397 -25.24 -2.62 15.44
C LEU A 397 -26.25 -3.52 14.72
N PHE A 398 -27.17 -4.13 15.47
CA PHE A 398 -28.26 -4.89 14.87
C PHE A 398 -29.28 -3.94 14.23
N THR A 399 -29.65 -4.24 12.98
CA THR A 399 -30.63 -3.50 12.18
C THR A 399 -31.60 -4.46 11.49
N LYS A 400 -32.79 -3.98 11.16
CA LYS A 400 -33.77 -4.66 10.30
C LYS A 400 -33.83 -3.95 8.94
N ALA A 401 -34.21 -4.67 7.89
CA ALA A 401 -34.61 -4.04 6.64
C ALA A 401 -35.78 -3.05 6.90
N GLY A 402 -35.63 -1.81 6.43
CA GLY A 402 -36.53 -0.70 6.73
C GLY A 402 -36.13 0.17 7.93
N ASP A 403 -35.21 -0.28 8.80
CA ASP A 403 -34.60 0.59 9.81
C ASP A 403 -33.71 1.65 9.14
N THR A 404 -33.26 2.61 9.93
CA THR A 404 -32.38 3.68 9.46
C THR A 404 -31.18 3.84 10.38
N LEU A 405 -29.98 3.82 9.80
CA LEU A 405 -28.72 4.01 10.49
C LEU A 405 -28.20 5.42 10.18
N SER A 406 -28.23 6.32 11.16
CA SER A 406 -27.75 7.70 11.03
C SER A 406 -26.46 7.94 11.81
N GLY A 407 -25.73 9.00 11.46
CA GLY A 407 -24.46 9.31 12.13
C GLY A 407 -23.56 10.25 11.34
N THR A 408 -22.29 10.28 11.74
CA THR A 408 -21.24 11.12 11.15
C THR A 408 -19.93 10.35 11.08
N ALA A 409 -19.24 10.44 9.94
CA ALA A 409 -17.82 10.16 9.82
C ALA A 409 -17.07 11.50 9.78
N LEU A 410 -16.19 11.73 10.75
CA LEU A 410 -15.42 12.97 10.92
C LEU A 410 -13.94 12.64 10.78
N LEU A 411 -13.29 13.22 9.78
CA LEU A 411 -11.86 13.07 9.53
C LEU A 411 -11.15 14.36 9.95
N ILE A 412 -10.20 14.26 10.88
CA ILE A 412 -9.39 15.39 11.36
C ILE A 412 -7.94 15.20 10.89
N ALA A 413 -7.40 16.19 10.19
CA ALA A 413 -6.06 16.13 9.62
C ALA A 413 -4.98 16.13 10.72
N ASN A 414 -4.08 15.14 10.70
CA ASN A 414 -2.97 15.01 11.64
C ASN A 414 -1.61 15.30 10.97
N LYS A 415 -0.59 15.59 11.79
CA LYS A 415 0.75 16.01 11.33
C LYS A 415 1.58 14.92 10.66
N ARG A 416 1.13 13.66 10.72
CA ARG A 416 1.80 12.48 10.14
C ARG A 416 1.34 12.23 8.70
N GLN A 417 0.87 13.27 8.00
CA GLN A 417 0.31 13.21 6.64
C GLN A 417 -0.86 12.22 6.54
N SER A 418 -1.78 12.25 7.50
CA SER A 418 -2.95 11.37 7.48
C SER A 418 -4.08 11.96 8.33
N TYR A 419 -5.11 11.16 8.61
CA TYR A 419 -6.32 11.57 9.30
C TYR A 419 -6.63 10.68 10.51
N ASP A 420 -7.04 11.32 11.60
CA ASP A 420 -7.71 10.67 12.71
C ASP A 420 -9.21 10.60 12.37
N ILE A 421 -9.76 9.40 12.25
CA ILE A 421 -11.14 9.17 11.78
C ILE A 421 -12.04 8.81 12.96
N SER A 422 -12.98 9.68 13.31
CA SER A 422 -14.06 9.38 14.26
C SER A 422 -15.32 8.96 13.51
N VAL A 423 -15.79 7.73 13.72
CA VAL A 423 -17.07 7.24 13.21
C VAL A 423 -18.03 7.11 14.38
N VAL A 424 -19.22 7.71 14.25
CA VAL A 424 -20.33 7.55 15.20
C VAL A 424 -21.58 7.16 14.44
N ALA A 425 -22.21 6.04 14.80
CA ALA A 425 -23.39 5.51 14.15
C ALA A 425 -24.48 5.13 15.17
N GLN A 426 -25.74 5.34 14.82
CA GLN A 426 -26.91 5.02 15.66
C GLN A 426 -28.05 4.48 14.80
N VAL A 427 -28.75 3.46 15.31
CA VAL A 427 -30.00 2.96 14.73
C VAL A 427 -31.16 3.83 15.25
N ASP A 428 -31.80 4.57 14.34
CA ASP A 428 -32.84 5.56 14.66
C ASP A 428 -34.00 4.95 15.48
N GLN A 429 -34.39 3.72 15.13
CA GLN A 429 -35.56 3.02 15.70
C GLN A 429 -35.33 2.43 17.09
N THR A 430 -34.09 2.13 17.48
CA THR A 430 -33.77 1.47 18.76
C THR A 430 -32.96 2.34 19.72
N GLY A 431 -32.35 3.42 19.22
CA GLY A 431 -31.36 4.20 19.96
C GLY A 431 -30.02 3.47 20.16
N SER A 432 -29.84 2.26 19.62
CA SER A 432 -28.59 1.51 19.70
C SER A 432 -27.48 2.27 18.98
N LYS A 433 -26.43 2.66 19.72
CA LYS A 433 -25.35 3.53 19.26
C LYS A 433 -24.00 2.84 19.41
N SER A 434 -23.13 3.05 18.44
CA SER A 434 -21.75 2.59 18.45
C SER A 434 -20.83 3.66 17.85
N SER A 435 -19.55 3.56 18.16
CA SER A 435 -18.53 4.47 17.66
C SER A 435 -17.18 3.78 17.57
N ASN A 436 -16.26 4.38 16.80
CA ASN A 436 -14.86 4.02 16.80
C ASN A 436 -13.99 5.24 16.43
N LEU A 437 -12.73 5.21 16.83
CA LEU A 437 -11.69 6.18 16.45
C LEU A 437 -10.56 5.40 15.78
N LEU A 438 -10.24 5.71 14.53
CA LEU A 438 -9.25 4.99 13.73
C LEU A 438 -8.10 5.91 13.31
N ASP A 439 -6.92 5.33 13.09
CA ASP A 439 -5.73 6.04 12.60
C ASP A 439 -5.41 5.62 11.16
N LEU A 440 -5.69 6.51 10.19
CA LEU A 440 -5.45 6.23 8.78
C LEU A 440 -3.95 6.16 8.42
N LYS A 441 -3.04 6.52 9.35
CA LYS A 441 -1.59 6.31 9.19
C LYS A 441 -1.17 4.85 9.42
N ASN A 442 -1.99 4.04 10.08
CA ASN A 442 -1.68 2.65 10.43
C ASN A 442 -2.73 1.63 9.90
N PRO A 443 -2.99 1.58 8.58
CA PRO A 443 -3.93 0.63 7.99
C PRO A 443 -3.44 -0.82 8.07
N PHE A 444 -4.37 -1.77 8.21
CA PHE A 444 -4.09 -3.19 8.10
C PHE A 444 -4.36 -3.67 6.66
N PHE A 445 -3.30 -3.93 5.90
CA PHE A 445 -3.38 -4.52 4.57
C PHE A 445 -3.77 -6.00 4.68
N ARG A 446 -4.95 -6.34 4.17
CA ARG A 446 -5.56 -7.67 4.32
C ARG A 446 -5.72 -8.42 2.99
N TYR A 447 -5.53 -7.76 1.85
CA TYR A 447 -5.65 -8.39 0.54
C TYR A 447 -4.62 -9.52 0.32
N THR A 448 -5.11 -10.71 -0.04
CA THR A 448 -4.30 -11.92 -0.26
C THR A 448 -4.28 -12.41 -1.72
N GLY A 449 -4.98 -11.71 -2.63
CA GLY A 449 -5.23 -12.21 -4.00
C GLY A 449 -6.33 -13.27 -4.11
N ALA A 450 -6.90 -13.73 -2.99
CA ALA A 450 -8.08 -14.60 -3.01
C ALA A 450 -9.32 -13.81 -3.46
N SER A 451 -10.20 -14.46 -4.24
CA SER A 451 -11.51 -13.89 -4.59
C SER A 451 -12.36 -13.72 -3.31
N PRO A 452 -12.99 -12.55 -3.08
CA PRO A 452 -13.84 -12.35 -1.93
C PRO A 452 -14.98 -13.38 -1.83
N ALA A 453 -15.12 -13.99 -0.66
CA ALA A 453 -16.28 -14.83 -0.37
C ALA A 453 -17.53 -13.95 -0.18
N PRO A 454 -18.70 -14.33 -0.73
CA PRO A 454 -19.94 -13.62 -0.50
C PRO A 454 -20.53 -13.97 0.89
N PRO A 455 -21.53 -13.21 1.38
CA PRO A 455 -22.18 -13.51 2.65
C PRO A 455 -22.68 -14.96 2.74
N PRO A 456 -22.48 -15.67 3.87
CA PRO A 456 -23.04 -17.00 4.08
C PRO A 456 -24.55 -17.06 3.80
N GLY A 457 -24.99 -18.08 3.06
CA GLY A 457 -26.39 -18.23 2.65
C GLY A 457 -26.81 -17.44 1.40
N SER A 458 -25.95 -16.61 0.80
CA SER A 458 -26.27 -15.85 -0.43
C SER A 458 -26.14 -16.64 -1.76
N HIS A 459 -26.22 -17.98 -1.69
CA HIS A 459 -26.16 -18.87 -2.85
C HIS A 459 -27.55 -19.27 -3.33
N TYR A 460 -27.89 -18.92 -4.58
CA TYR A 460 -29.18 -19.26 -5.20
C TYR A 460 -29.24 -20.68 -5.81
N THR A 461 -28.09 -21.36 -5.91
CA THR A 461 -27.97 -22.78 -6.26
C THR A 461 -27.12 -23.47 -5.20
N SER A 462 -27.29 -24.78 -5.01
CA SER A 462 -26.51 -25.52 -4.02
C SER A 462 -25.00 -25.43 -4.32
N PRO A 463 -24.15 -25.00 -3.36
CA PRO A 463 -22.70 -25.01 -3.55
C PRO A 463 -22.16 -26.42 -3.89
N SER A 464 -22.80 -27.47 -3.34
CA SER A 464 -22.50 -28.87 -3.63
C SER A 464 -22.86 -29.27 -5.06
N GLU A 465 -23.89 -28.67 -5.67
CA GLU A 465 -24.23 -28.92 -7.08
C GLU A 465 -23.35 -28.11 -8.03
N ASN A 466 -23.02 -26.86 -7.69
CA ASN A 466 -22.09 -26.04 -8.45
C ASN A 466 -20.71 -26.70 -8.57
N MET A 467 -20.23 -27.38 -7.51
CA MET A 467 -18.99 -28.17 -7.54
C MET A 467 -18.96 -29.17 -8.71
N TRP A 468 -20.04 -29.92 -8.92
CA TRP A 468 -20.12 -30.89 -10.02
C TRP A 468 -20.42 -30.24 -11.38
N ASN A 469 -21.28 -29.21 -11.40
CA ASN A 469 -21.70 -28.53 -12.63
C ASN A 469 -20.59 -27.67 -13.27
N THR A 470 -19.57 -27.24 -12.52
CA THR A 470 -18.49 -26.36 -13.04
C THR A 470 -17.43 -27.13 -13.84
N GLY A 471 -17.50 -28.47 -13.90
CA GLY A 471 -16.70 -29.30 -14.84
C GLY A 471 -15.17 -29.31 -14.61
N GLY A 472 -14.69 -28.72 -13.51
CA GLY A 472 -13.27 -28.71 -13.15
C GLY A 472 -12.83 -30.03 -12.52
N GLY A 473 -11.82 -30.67 -13.11
CA GLY A 473 -11.24 -31.90 -12.54
C GLY A 473 -10.56 -31.63 -11.20
N TYR A 474 -10.85 -32.47 -10.19
CA TYR A 474 -10.19 -32.43 -8.88
C TYR A 474 -8.68 -32.68 -9.02
N SER A 475 -7.89 -31.62 -9.03
CA SER A 475 -6.42 -31.70 -8.96
C SER A 475 -6.00 -31.92 -7.51
N LEU A 476 -5.57 -33.15 -7.19
CA LEU A 476 -5.24 -33.58 -5.82
C LEU A 476 -4.02 -32.86 -5.19
N ASN A 477 -3.39 -31.93 -5.91
CA ASN A 477 -2.18 -31.20 -5.51
C ASN A 477 -2.43 -29.81 -4.90
N GLN A 478 -3.68 -29.33 -4.79
CA GLN A 478 -4.00 -28.18 -3.94
C GLN A 478 -4.68 -28.65 -2.65
N GLY A 479 -3.92 -28.66 -1.56
CA GLY A 479 -4.44 -28.92 -0.23
C GLY A 479 -5.43 -27.84 0.19
N MET A 480 -6.64 -28.25 0.59
CA MET A 480 -7.65 -27.37 1.18
C MET A 480 -7.17 -26.85 2.55
N GLY A 481 -6.48 -25.71 2.53
CA GLY A 481 -6.03 -25.00 3.73
C GLY A 481 -7.19 -24.38 4.50
N VAL A 482 -7.93 -25.19 5.25
CA VAL A 482 -8.99 -24.72 6.17
C VAL A 482 -8.33 -24.01 7.35
N SER A 483 -8.15 -22.69 7.23
CA SER A 483 -7.62 -21.85 8.29
C SER A 483 -8.59 -21.84 9.49
N GLY A 484 -8.15 -22.38 10.63
CA GLY A 484 -8.91 -22.35 11.90
C GLY A 484 -8.97 -23.65 12.70
N VAL A 485 -8.46 -24.79 12.18
CA VAL A 485 -8.49 -26.09 12.90
C VAL A 485 -7.07 -26.51 13.31
N PRO A 486 -6.81 -26.86 14.59
CA PRO A 486 -5.56 -27.48 15.00
C PRO A 486 -5.39 -28.85 14.32
N THR A 487 -4.22 -29.14 13.75
CA THR A 487 -3.97 -30.40 13.05
C THR A 487 -4.02 -31.60 13.98
N ALA A 488 -5.15 -32.30 14.00
CA ALA A 488 -5.22 -33.66 14.53
C ALA A 488 -4.33 -34.59 13.70
N TYR A 489 -3.64 -35.51 14.37
CA TYR A 489 -2.67 -36.41 13.73
C TYR A 489 -3.37 -37.35 12.73
N ASP A 490 -3.01 -37.25 11.45
CA ASP A 490 -3.45 -38.19 10.43
C ASP A 490 -2.63 -39.50 10.49
N LEU A 491 -3.32 -40.64 10.37
CA LEU A 491 -2.78 -41.99 10.53
C LEU A 491 -2.55 -42.70 9.17
N SER A 492 -2.51 -41.93 8.08
CA SER A 492 -2.48 -42.44 6.70
C SER A 492 -1.15 -43.03 6.22
N THR A 493 -0.03 -42.74 6.90
CA THR A 493 1.33 -43.02 6.42
C THR A 493 1.83 -44.48 6.59
N VAL A 494 1.00 -45.39 7.11
CA VAL A 494 1.43 -46.75 7.50
C VAL A 494 1.11 -47.83 6.44
N ILE A 495 0.29 -47.54 5.41
CA ILE A 495 -0.21 -48.54 4.44
C ILE A 495 0.56 -48.49 3.09
N ALA A 496 1.71 -47.82 3.04
CA ALA A 496 2.51 -47.62 1.82
C ALA A 496 3.66 -48.66 1.63
N SER A 497 3.45 -49.91 2.02
CA SER A 497 4.49 -50.96 2.00
C SER A 497 3.94 -52.38 1.70
N GLY A 498 3.33 -52.58 0.53
CA GLY A 498 2.85 -53.89 0.08
C GLY A 498 2.89 -54.05 -1.45
N SER A 499 3.53 -55.12 -1.94
CA SER A 499 3.74 -55.33 -3.38
C SER A 499 2.64 -56.18 -4.02
N SER A 500 2.12 -55.71 -5.17
CA SER A 500 1.63 -56.50 -6.31
C SER A 500 1.04 -57.92 -6.08
N VAL A 501 -0.29 -58.03 -6.12
CA VAL A 501 -1.00 -59.25 -6.60
C VAL A 501 -2.22 -58.81 -7.42
N SER A 502 -2.63 -59.57 -8.44
CA SER A 502 -3.80 -59.26 -9.27
C SER A 502 -4.68 -60.47 -9.57
N HIS A 503 -6.01 -60.26 -9.43
CA HIS A 503 -7.14 -60.98 -10.06
C HIS A 503 -7.61 -62.36 -9.54
N ASN A 504 -8.93 -62.56 -9.73
CA ASN A 504 -9.75 -63.79 -9.80
C ASN A 504 -10.06 -64.64 -8.55
N ASN A 505 -11.36 -64.79 -8.23
CA ASN A 505 -12.11 -66.05 -8.48
C ASN A 505 -13.64 -65.96 -8.18
N LEU A 506 -14.39 -66.98 -8.64
CA LEU A 506 -15.85 -67.19 -8.49
C LEU A 506 -16.11 -68.38 -7.50
N ILE A 507 -17.31 -68.89 -7.15
CA ILE A 507 -18.68 -68.91 -7.73
C ILE A 507 -19.72 -68.86 -6.57
N PRO A 508 -20.90 -68.20 -6.70
CA PRO A 508 -21.94 -68.15 -5.66
C PRO A 508 -22.96 -69.31 -5.72
N LEU A 509 -23.73 -69.54 -4.63
CA LEU A 509 -25.15 -70.01 -4.65
C LEU A 509 -25.74 -70.15 -3.23
N GLY A 510 -27.08 -70.03 -3.09
CA GLY A 510 -27.83 -70.28 -1.85
C GLY A 510 -29.25 -69.68 -1.83
N THR A 511 -30.28 -70.49 -2.14
CA THR A 511 -31.72 -70.14 -2.17
C THR A 511 -32.43 -70.54 -0.84
N ASP A 512 -33.73 -70.34 -0.55
CA ASP A 512 -34.94 -70.16 -1.39
C ASP A 512 -36.19 -69.64 -0.58
N ARG A 513 -37.33 -69.43 -1.27
CA ARG A 513 -38.76 -69.19 -0.86
C ARG A 513 -39.16 -67.74 -0.48
N GLN A 514 -40.17 -67.08 -1.12
CA GLN A 514 -41.62 -67.35 -1.38
C GLN A 514 -42.53 -67.13 -0.14
N VAL A 515 -43.75 -66.55 -0.15
CA VAL A 515 -44.68 -65.90 -1.14
C VAL A 515 -45.70 -65.03 -0.31
N SER A 516 -46.52 -64.04 -0.71
CA SER A 516 -47.33 -63.61 -1.90
C SER A 516 -47.39 -62.05 -1.95
N GLN A 517 -47.92 -61.25 -2.89
CA GLN A 517 -49.05 -61.21 -3.87
C GLN A 517 -50.38 -60.56 -3.40
N THR A 518 -50.74 -59.39 -3.96
CA THR A 518 -52.12 -58.89 -4.29
C THR A 518 -52.04 -57.53 -5.04
N CYS A 519 -53.12 -57.09 -5.73
CA CYS A 519 -53.03 -56.03 -6.77
C CYS A 519 -54.21 -55.02 -6.80
N VAL A 520 -53.93 -53.74 -7.08
CA VAL A 520 -54.86 -52.66 -7.54
C VAL A 520 -54.05 -51.61 -8.35
N GLY A 521 -54.52 -50.95 -9.43
CA GLY A 521 -55.75 -51.24 -10.20
C GLY A 521 -56.19 -50.24 -11.29
N ALA A 522 -55.83 -48.94 -11.29
CA ALA A 522 -56.53 -47.93 -12.12
C ALA A 522 -55.64 -46.86 -12.82
N ARG A 523 -56.19 -46.27 -13.91
CA ARG A 523 -55.60 -45.23 -14.80
C ARG A 523 -56.42 -43.93 -14.77
N ALA A 524 -55.79 -42.81 -15.14
CA ALA A 524 -56.42 -41.79 -15.99
C ALA A 524 -55.37 -40.92 -16.74
N HIS A 525 -55.55 -40.71 -18.04
CA HIS A 525 -54.93 -39.63 -18.83
C HIS A 525 -56.04 -38.68 -19.28
N THR A 526 -55.73 -37.42 -19.59
CA THR A 526 -56.03 -36.78 -20.90
C THR A 526 -55.50 -35.34 -20.94
N HIS A 527 -54.76 -34.98 -21.99
CA HIS A 527 -54.96 -33.76 -22.79
C HIS A 527 -54.24 -33.90 -24.16
N PRO A 528 -54.71 -33.29 -25.27
CA PRO A 528 -54.37 -33.74 -26.64
C PRO A 528 -53.65 -32.71 -27.54
N HIS A 529 -53.01 -33.23 -28.62
CA HIS A 529 -52.76 -32.65 -29.96
C HIS A 529 -52.10 -31.24 -30.11
N THR A 530 -50.93 -31.01 -30.76
CA THR A 530 -50.38 -31.33 -32.12
C THR A 530 -51.02 -30.56 -33.29
N PRO A 531 -50.33 -30.28 -34.43
CA PRO A 531 -48.88 -30.06 -34.69
C PRO A 531 -48.56 -28.92 -35.73
N HIS A 532 -47.28 -28.65 -36.04
CA HIS A 532 -46.73 -28.20 -37.35
C HIS A 532 -45.17 -28.17 -37.24
N THR A 533 -44.32 -29.00 -37.87
CA THR A 533 -43.97 -29.33 -39.27
C THR A 533 -42.89 -28.46 -39.95
N MET A 534 -41.68 -29.04 -40.12
CA MET A 534 -40.64 -28.75 -41.15
C MET A 534 -39.85 -27.40 -41.05
N ASN A 535 -38.61 -27.26 -41.53
CA ASN A 535 -37.74 -28.21 -42.26
C ASN A 535 -36.21 -28.06 -41.99
N THR A 536 -35.47 -29.09 -42.39
CA THR A 536 -34.01 -29.26 -42.61
C THR A 536 -33.06 -28.04 -42.68
N GLY A 537 -31.82 -28.23 -42.16
CA GLY A 537 -30.65 -27.38 -42.47
C GLY A 537 -29.32 -27.90 -41.90
N ILE A 538 -28.71 -28.94 -42.51
CA ILE A 538 -27.37 -29.46 -42.12
C ILE A 538 -26.30 -28.96 -43.10
N VAL A 539 -25.20 -28.42 -42.58
CA VAL A 539 -23.90 -28.38 -43.27
C VAL A 539 -22.81 -28.76 -42.27
N ASN A 540 -21.85 -29.57 -42.71
CA ASN A 540 -20.81 -30.17 -41.87
C ASN A 540 -19.45 -30.00 -42.58
N HIS A 541 -18.40 -29.55 -41.87
CA HIS A 541 -17.02 -29.51 -42.39
C HIS A 541 -16.00 -29.80 -41.28
N THR A 542 -14.91 -30.47 -41.62
CA THR A 542 -14.04 -31.19 -40.68
C THR A 542 -12.56 -31.19 -41.10
N HIS A 543 -11.66 -31.22 -40.10
CA HIS A 543 -10.20 -31.46 -40.21
C HIS A 543 -9.38 -30.32 -40.89
N SER A 544 -8.04 -30.19 -40.71
CA SER A 544 -7.01 -31.18 -40.29
C SER A 544 -5.87 -30.59 -39.41
N ARG A 545 -5.00 -31.46 -38.87
CA ARG A 545 -3.77 -31.11 -38.11
C ARG A 545 -2.51 -31.03 -38.99
N MET A 546 -1.54 -30.19 -38.62
CA MET A 546 -0.07 -30.45 -38.48
C MET A 546 0.61 -29.14 -37.98
N GLY A 547 1.83 -29.07 -37.43
CA GLY A 547 2.86 -30.06 -37.07
C GLY A 547 4.05 -29.35 -36.37
N SER A 548 4.89 -30.08 -35.60
CA SER A 548 5.91 -29.51 -34.69
C SER A 548 7.30 -29.26 -35.29
N ILE A 549 8.16 -28.51 -34.58
CA ILE A 549 9.63 -28.55 -34.70
C ILE A 549 10.24 -28.62 -33.28
N MET A 550 11.36 -29.35 -33.09
CA MET A 550 12.11 -29.52 -31.82
C MET A 550 13.63 -29.61 -32.06
N SER A 551 14.43 -29.16 -31.06
CA SER A 551 15.83 -29.54 -30.70
C SER A 551 16.34 -28.54 -29.62
N THR A 552 17.23 -28.79 -28.65
CA THR A 552 17.95 -29.95 -28.01
C THR A 552 18.57 -29.41 -26.69
N GLY A 553 19.08 -30.14 -25.69
CA GLY A 553 19.31 -31.58 -25.45
C GLY A 553 20.66 -31.83 -24.69
N ILE A 554 20.86 -33.00 -24.06
CA ILE A 554 22.17 -33.56 -23.58
C ILE A 554 22.76 -32.87 -22.29
N VAL A 555 23.30 -33.52 -21.23
CA VAL A 555 23.55 -34.94 -20.84
C VAL A 555 23.51 -35.15 -19.30
N GLN A 556 23.58 -36.41 -18.81
CA GLN A 556 23.65 -36.79 -17.36
C GLN A 556 25.08 -37.07 -16.85
N GLY A 557 25.27 -37.04 -15.52
CA GLY A 557 26.44 -37.62 -14.83
C GLY A 557 26.07 -38.16 -13.44
N THR A 558 26.68 -39.29 -13.03
CA THR A 558 26.32 -40.03 -11.80
C THR A 558 27.55 -40.56 -11.06
N SER A 559 27.54 -40.54 -9.72
CA SER A 559 28.48 -41.28 -8.86
C SER A 559 27.86 -41.58 -7.49
N ALA A 560 28.10 -42.77 -6.94
CA ALA A 560 27.58 -43.20 -5.63
C ALA A 560 28.73 -43.50 -4.64
N GLY A 561 28.42 -43.46 -3.33
CA GLY A 561 29.34 -43.75 -2.22
C GLY A 561 28.63 -44.43 -1.05
N GLN A 562 29.37 -45.11 -0.17
CA GLN A 562 28.84 -46.09 0.79
C GLN A 562 28.75 -45.61 2.26
N SER A 563 28.16 -46.47 3.10
CA SER A 563 27.66 -46.22 4.46
C SER A 563 28.65 -46.44 5.61
N GLY A 564 28.45 -45.73 6.73
CA GLY A 564 29.04 -46.02 8.06
C GLY A 564 28.17 -45.43 9.21
N PRO A 565 28.15 -46.00 10.43
CA PRO A 565 27.07 -45.72 11.41
C PRO A 565 27.47 -44.93 12.67
N SER A 566 26.50 -44.27 13.33
CA SER A 566 26.09 -44.53 14.74
C SER A 566 25.50 -43.32 15.49
N SER A 567 24.74 -43.62 16.56
CA SER A 567 24.21 -42.72 17.61
C SER A 567 23.06 -41.75 17.23
N SER A 568 22.20 -41.46 18.21
CA SER A 568 20.88 -40.85 18.00
C SER A 568 20.54 -39.78 19.05
N SER A 569 20.17 -38.58 18.58
CA SER A 569 19.46 -37.54 19.34
C SER A 569 18.52 -36.78 18.39
N PRO A 570 17.26 -36.50 18.77
CA PRO A 570 16.29 -35.89 17.86
C PRO A 570 16.47 -34.37 17.75
N HIS A 571 17.25 -33.92 16.77
CA HIS A 571 17.16 -32.55 16.27
C HIS A 571 15.95 -32.42 15.33
N TYR A 572 15.09 -31.42 15.57
CA TYR A 572 14.04 -31.03 14.65
C TYR A 572 14.65 -30.40 13.37
N PRO A 573 14.36 -30.91 12.16
CA PRO A 573 14.82 -30.29 10.94
C PRO A 573 13.99 -29.04 10.62
N VAL A 574 14.66 -27.89 10.49
CA VAL A 574 14.03 -26.66 9.97
C VAL A 574 13.83 -26.82 8.47
N ASN A 575 12.57 -26.92 8.02
CA ASN A 575 12.27 -27.18 6.61
C ASN A 575 12.34 -25.88 5.78
N SER A 576 13.34 -25.78 4.90
CA SER A 576 13.67 -24.57 4.14
C SER A 576 12.90 -24.44 2.83
N GLN A 577 11.58 -24.20 2.92
CA GLN A 577 10.73 -23.87 1.77
C GLN A 577 9.87 -22.61 2.01
N PHE A 578 10.45 -21.44 1.75
CA PHE A 578 9.71 -20.19 1.52
C PHE A 578 10.03 -19.70 0.09
N THR A 579 9.10 -19.91 -0.84
CA THR A 579 9.24 -19.45 -2.23
C THR A 579 8.28 -18.30 -2.52
N MET A 580 8.82 -17.08 -2.49
CA MET A 580 8.36 -15.90 -3.26
C MET A 580 6.84 -15.63 -3.28
N GLY A 581 6.30 -15.21 -2.13
CA GLY A 581 5.23 -14.19 -2.12
C GLY A 581 5.85 -12.79 -2.16
N GLY A 582 5.08 -11.78 -2.61
CA GLY A 582 5.56 -10.38 -2.65
C GLY A 582 5.94 -9.84 -1.27
N PRO A 583 6.86 -8.86 -1.17
CA PRO A 583 7.39 -8.39 0.10
C PRO A 583 6.31 -7.71 0.94
N ALA A 584 6.11 -8.20 2.17
CA ALA A 584 5.40 -7.46 3.20
C ALA A 584 6.10 -6.13 3.51
N ILE A 585 5.34 -5.11 3.91
CA ILE A 585 5.90 -3.84 4.38
C ILE A 585 6.62 -4.10 5.70
N SER A 586 7.93 -4.32 5.62
CA SER A 586 8.78 -4.57 6.79
C SER A 586 8.98 -3.27 7.57
N MET A 587 8.11 -3.03 8.55
CA MET A 587 8.37 -2.08 9.63
C MET A 587 9.75 -2.40 10.25
N ALA A 588 10.65 -1.41 10.25
CA ALA A 588 12.03 -1.62 10.65
C ALA A 588 12.11 -2.03 12.14
N SER A 589 12.49 -3.27 12.40
CA SER A 589 12.83 -3.71 13.76
C SER A 589 14.07 -2.96 14.25
N PRO A 590 14.14 -2.55 15.53
CA PRO A 590 15.30 -1.87 16.06
C PRO A 590 16.53 -2.79 16.00
N LEU A 591 17.68 -2.22 15.62
CA LEU A 591 18.94 -2.93 15.47
C LEU A 591 19.38 -3.61 16.78
N ALA A 592 19.26 -4.94 16.83
CA ALA A 592 19.85 -5.75 17.88
C ALA A 592 21.38 -5.79 17.71
N ILE A 593 22.09 -5.04 18.55
CA ILE A 593 23.56 -5.06 18.59
C ILE A 593 24.01 -6.41 19.19
N PRO A 594 24.87 -7.20 18.51
CA PRO A 594 25.40 -8.44 19.08
C PRO A 594 26.37 -8.13 20.23
N SER A 595 25.91 -8.33 21.47
CA SER A 595 26.73 -8.16 22.67
C SER A 595 27.70 -9.34 22.85
N ASN A 596 28.91 -9.21 22.31
CA ASN A 596 30.01 -10.14 22.63
C ASN A 596 30.45 -9.94 24.08
N THR A 597 29.89 -10.74 25.00
CA THR A 597 30.23 -10.72 26.43
C THR A 597 31.62 -11.31 26.67
N MET A 598 32.64 -10.46 26.66
CA MET A 598 33.97 -10.78 27.19
C MET A 598 33.96 -10.69 28.72
N HIS A 599 34.08 -11.83 29.40
CA HIS A 599 34.33 -11.86 30.84
C HIS A 599 35.70 -11.27 31.17
N TYR A 600 35.72 -10.29 32.09
CA TYR A 600 36.82 -10.10 33.03
C TYR A 600 36.20 -9.89 34.41
N GLY A 601 36.77 -10.54 35.43
CA GLY A 601 36.25 -10.52 36.80
C GLY A 601 37.25 -9.96 37.80
N SER A 602 36.72 -9.44 38.89
CA SER A 602 37.40 -9.16 40.17
C SER A 602 36.35 -9.17 41.28
#